data_AF-A0A2D5IAK9-F1
#
_entry.id   AF-A0A2D5IAK9-F1
#
_cell.length_a   1.000
_cell.length_b   1.000
_cell.length_c   1.000
_cell.angle_alpha   90.00
_cell.angle_beta   90.00
_cell.angle_gamma   90.00
#
_symmetry.space_group_name_H-M   'P 1'
#
loop_
_entity.id
_entity.type
_entity.pdbx_description
1 polymer ?
#
loop_
_entity_poly.entity_id
_entity_poly.type
_entity_poly.pdbx_seq_one_letter_code
_entity_poly.pdbx_strand_id
1 'polypeptide(L)'
;MRRLLPFPGLILLFCLLLLLSQLVQAQGNRPPGYSGNLEEQTAQMQAKVRYGSFIDSLEVSTERRAEIDSAIIAVFIERARASRDRSSGRASSVDLEEITSATYLREQLAAIMNAEEVASFDHYEATFQQRQLRNNFTLQLSRVAGGLTEANREIVLEVLMHHMGADQEQVQTSNRDAVDESQRQLQALMNARMEIAGQLDDAQLQEAEKFLGQILSGLLTAQSMNETEQ
;
A
#
# COMPACT_ATOMS: atom_id res chain seq x y z
N MET A 1 -23.55 14.70 -11.43
CA MET A 1 -22.80 13.45 -11.75
C MET A 1 -21.57 13.43 -10.86
N ARG A 2 -21.62 12.66 -9.77
CA ARG A 2 -20.49 12.49 -8.83
C ARG A 2 -19.50 11.51 -9.44
N ARG A 3 -18.28 11.94 -9.70
CA ARG A 3 -17.16 11.04 -10.02
C ARG A 3 -16.58 10.58 -8.69
N LEU A 4 -16.84 9.32 -8.33
CA LEU A 4 -16.08 8.62 -7.30
C LEU A 4 -14.71 8.31 -7.92
N LEU A 5 -13.64 8.82 -7.31
CA LEU A 5 -12.27 8.46 -7.68
C LEU A 5 -12.01 6.99 -7.30
N PRO A 6 -11.19 6.26 -8.09
CA PRO A 6 -10.95 4.83 -7.90
C PRO A 6 -10.25 4.58 -6.56
N PHE A 7 -10.93 3.87 -5.65
CA PHE A 7 -10.30 3.32 -4.46
C PHE A 7 -9.34 2.20 -4.89
N PRO A 8 -8.05 2.26 -4.54
CA PRO A 8 -7.10 1.24 -4.92
C PRO A 8 -7.44 -0.08 -4.23
N GLY A 9 -7.60 -1.13 -5.04
CA GLY A 9 -7.62 -2.56 -4.74
C GLY A 9 -8.10 -3.00 -3.35
N LEU A 10 -9.15 -3.82 -3.31
CA LEU A 10 -9.69 -4.43 -2.09
C LEU A 10 -8.61 -4.99 -1.13
N ILE A 11 -7.50 -5.52 -1.67
CA ILE A 11 -6.35 -6.05 -0.92
C ILE A 11 -5.51 -4.93 -0.28
N LEU A 12 -5.29 -3.82 -0.98
CA LEU A 12 -4.55 -2.65 -0.48
C LEU A 12 -5.38 -1.88 0.56
N LEU A 13 -6.70 -1.79 0.34
CA LEU A 13 -7.65 -1.27 1.31
C LEU A 13 -7.67 -2.17 2.57
N PHE A 14 -7.63 -3.49 2.42
CA PHE A 14 -7.58 -4.43 3.54
C PHE A 14 -6.26 -4.34 4.33
N CYS A 15 -5.12 -4.20 3.67
CA CYS A 15 -3.83 -3.98 4.32
C CYS A 15 -3.73 -2.61 5.01
N LEU A 16 -4.26 -1.55 4.39
CA LEU A 16 -4.33 -0.21 4.98
C LEU A 16 -5.31 -0.18 6.17
N LEU A 17 -6.46 -0.85 6.06
CA LEU A 17 -7.45 -1.01 7.14
C LEU A 17 -6.92 -1.89 8.28
N LEU A 18 -6.10 -2.90 8.02
CA LEU A 18 -5.43 -3.70 9.06
C LEU A 18 -4.38 -2.86 9.83
N LEU A 19 -3.63 -1.99 9.15
CA LEU A 19 -2.72 -1.05 9.79
C LEU A 19 -3.45 0.04 10.59
N LEU A 20 -4.59 0.53 10.08
CA LEU A 20 -5.41 1.55 10.74
C LEU A 20 -6.25 1.00 11.91
N SER A 21 -6.75 -0.24 11.83
CA SER A 21 -7.54 -0.88 12.90
C SER A 21 -6.70 -1.24 14.13
N GLN A 22 -5.42 -1.57 13.95
CA GLN A 22 -4.46 -1.75 15.05
C GLN A 22 -4.23 -0.45 15.85
N LEU A 23 -4.32 0.71 15.20
CA LEU A 23 -4.22 2.04 15.84
C LEU A 23 -5.50 2.45 16.59
N VAL A 24 -6.68 2.02 16.11
CA VAL A 24 -7.97 2.34 16.74
C VAL A 24 -8.22 1.48 17.99
N GLN A 25 -7.75 0.24 18.04
CA GLN A 25 -7.94 -0.64 19.20
C GLN A 25 -7.19 -0.19 20.48
N ALA A 26 -6.27 0.77 20.38
CA ALA A 26 -5.63 1.40 21.53
C ALA A 26 -6.49 2.48 22.23
N GLN A 27 -7.75 2.72 21.80
CA GLN A 27 -8.63 3.78 22.32
C GLN A 27 -9.52 3.39 23.53
N GLY A 28 -9.09 2.46 24.37
CA GLY A 28 -9.74 2.23 25.66
C GLY A 28 -9.29 3.27 26.71
N ASN A 29 -10.02 4.37 26.82
CA ASN A 29 -9.90 5.46 27.82
C ASN A 29 -8.85 6.56 27.56
N ARG A 30 -9.32 7.76 27.17
CA ARG A 30 -8.52 8.99 27.24
C ARG A 30 -9.06 9.92 28.33
N PRO A 31 -8.24 10.32 29.32
CA PRO A 31 -8.56 11.43 30.22
C PRO A 31 -8.43 12.78 29.48
N PRO A 32 -9.21 13.81 29.87
CA PRO A 32 -9.26 15.08 29.15
C PRO A 32 -7.95 15.88 29.30
N GLY A 33 -7.38 16.35 28.19
CA GLY A 33 -6.22 17.28 28.18
C GLY A 33 -5.03 16.92 27.28
N TYR A 34 -5.04 15.77 26.60
CA TYR A 34 -3.87 15.22 25.86
C TYR A 34 -4.05 15.18 24.32
N SER A 35 -4.54 16.25 23.69
CA SER A 35 -4.94 16.21 22.25
C SER A 35 -3.89 16.75 21.25
N GLY A 36 -2.92 17.55 21.66
CA GLY A 36 -1.94 18.16 20.74
C GLY A 36 -0.82 17.22 20.30
N ASN A 37 -0.19 16.53 21.25
CA ASN A 37 1.05 15.78 21.02
C ASN A 37 0.84 14.43 20.29
N LEU A 38 -0.31 13.78 20.51
CA LEU A 38 -0.55 12.43 19.97
C LEU A 38 -0.83 12.43 18.47
N GLU A 39 -1.54 13.44 17.95
CA GLU A 39 -1.82 13.53 16.53
C GLU A 39 -0.58 13.87 15.71
N GLU A 40 0.26 14.77 16.22
CA GLU A 40 1.54 15.09 15.58
C GLU A 40 2.49 13.88 15.61
N GLN A 41 2.57 13.15 16.72
CA GLN A 41 3.30 11.88 16.78
C GLN A 41 2.76 10.83 15.81
N THR A 42 1.44 10.74 15.67
CA THR A 42 0.80 9.79 14.76
C THR A 42 1.08 10.17 13.30
N ALA A 43 1.03 11.46 12.96
CA ALA A 43 1.37 11.99 11.65
C ALA A 43 2.84 11.75 11.29
N GLN A 44 3.76 11.99 12.24
CA GLN A 44 5.18 11.68 12.08
C GLN A 44 5.42 10.19 11.82
N MET A 45 4.75 9.31 12.58
CA MET A 45 4.84 7.87 12.38
C MET A 45 4.35 7.46 10.99
N GLN A 46 3.20 8.01 10.54
CA GLN A 46 2.67 7.74 9.21
C GLN A 46 3.61 8.23 8.10
N ALA A 47 4.19 9.42 8.24
CA ALA A 47 5.17 9.96 7.31
C ALA A 47 6.39 9.03 7.21
N LYS A 48 6.92 8.60 8.36
CA LYS A 48 8.08 7.70 8.41
C LYS A 48 7.78 6.32 7.81
N VAL A 49 6.60 5.76 8.06
CA VAL A 49 6.19 4.48 7.45
C VAL A 49 6.08 4.61 5.93
N ARG A 50 5.56 5.73 5.42
CA ARG A 50 5.34 5.93 3.98
C ARG A 50 6.60 6.35 3.22
N TYR A 51 7.43 7.20 3.81
CA TYR A 51 8.52 7.90 3.12
C TYR A 51 9.91 7.68 3.76
N GLY A 52 10.03 6.97 4.87
CA GLY A 52 11.31 6.73 5.53
C GLY A 52 12.35 6.11 4.59
N SER A 53 11.98 5.07 3.84
CA SER A 53 12.89 4.46 2.86
C SER A 53 13.25 5.38 1.70
N PHE A 54 12.36 6.29 1.30
CA PHE A 54 12.68 7.32 0.30
C PHE A 54 13.74 8.27 0.87
N ILE A 55 13.49 8.80 2.07
CA ILE A 55 14.42 9.70 2.76
C ILE A 55 15.78 9.04 2.93
N ASP A 56 15.84 7.77 3.35
CA ASP A 56 17.09 7.04 3.53
C ASP A 56 17.85 6.81 2.21
N SER A 57 17.14 6.71 1.08
CA SER A 57 17.74 6.48 -0.24
C SER A 57 18.39 7.71 -0.88
N LEU A 58 18.10 8.92 -0.39
CA LEU A 58 18.66 10.15 -0.96
C LEU A 58 20.17 10.25 -0.69
N GLU A 59 20.97 10.54 -1.72
CA GLU A 59 22.42 10.76 -1.60
C GLU A 59 22.73 12.22 -1.25
N VAL A 60 22.23 12.69 -0.11
CA VAL A 60 22.34 14.08 0.35
C VAL A 60 22.96 14.18 1.75
N SER A 61 23.41 15.39 2.12
CA SER A 61 23.93 15.64 3.48
C SER A 61 22.87 15.38 4.55
N THR A 62 23.31 15.15 5.80
CA THR A 62 22.41 14.93 6.93
C THR A 62 21.45 16.10 7.14
N GLU A 63 21.95 17.32 7.03
CA GLU A 63 21.15 18.55 7.18
C GLU A 63 20.08 18.64 6.09
N ARG A 64 20.46 18.36 4.83
CA ARG A 64 19.55 18.37 3.69
C ARG A 64 18.48 17.27 3.81
N ARG A 65 18.87 16.08 4.26
CA ARG A 65 17.96 14.97 4.54
C ARG A 65 16.91 15.35 5.59
N ALA A 66 17.35 15.99 6.69
CA ALA A 66 16.47 16.43 7.76
C ALA A 66 15.49 17.53 7.32
N GLU A 67 15.92 18.42 6.42
CA GLU A 67 15.05 19.44 5.82
C GLU A 67 13.92 18.81 5.00
N ILE A 68 14.26 17.86 4.12
CA ILE A 68 13.27 17.16 3.29
C ILE A 68 12.32 16.32 4.16
N ASP A 69 12.84 15.56 5.12
CA ASP A 69 12.03 14.76 6.06
C ASP A 69 11.04 15.64 6.85
N SER A 70 11.51 16.80 7.34
CA SER A 70 10.66 17.76 8.06
C SER A 70 9.53 18.31 7.19
N ALA A 71 9.78 18.56 5.90
CA ALA A 71 8.76 19.02 4.96
C ALA A 71 7.67 17.95 4.73
N ILE A 72 8.07 16.67 4.57
CA ILE A 72 7.10 15.56 4.47
C ILE A 72 6.26 15.46 5.75
N ILE A 73 6.90 15.49 6.92
CA ILE A 73 6.21 15.42 8.22
C ILE A 73 5.21 16.57 8.37
N ALA A 74 5.58 17.79 7.97
CA ALA A 74 4.70 18.95 8.05
C ALA A 74 3.41 18.75 7.25
N VAL A 75 3.49 18.19 6.03
CA VAL A 75 2.31 17.86 5.22
C VAL A 75 1.44 16.79 5.89
N PHE A 76 2.02 15.79 6.54
CA PHE A 76 1.23 14.79 7.28
C PHE A 76 0.53 15.38 8.51
N ILE A 77 1.17 16.33 9.21
CA ILE A 77 0.54 17.07 10.31
C ILE A 77 -0.61 17.92 9.78
N GLU A 78 -0.43 18.56 8.63
CA GLU A 78 -1.50 19.32 7.96
C GLU A 78 -2.69 18.44 7.61
N ARG A 79 -2.46 17.25 7.02
CA ARG A 79 -3.50 16.25 6.74
C ARG A 79 -4.27 15.83 8.00
N ALA A 80 -3.56 15.59 9.10
CA ALA A 80 -4.18 15.23 10.37
C ALA A 80 -5.09 16.34 10.90
N ARG A 81 -4.64 17.61 10.83
CA ARG A 81 -5.42 18.78 11.22
C ARG A 81 -6.64 18.97 10.33
N ALA A 82 -6.49 18.88 9.00
CA ALA A 82 -7.59 18.98 8.05
C ALA A 82 -8.66 17.89 8.29
N SER A 83 -8.24 16.65 8.58
CA SER A 83 -9.14 15.55 8.92
C SER A 83 -9.94 15.82 10.19
N ARG A 84 -9.31 16.39 11.22
CA ARG A 84 -9.99 16.81 12.47
C ARG A 84 -10.97 17.97 12.24
N ASP A 85 -10.59 18.95 11.44
CA ASP A 85 -11.45 20.08 11.16
C ASP A 85 -12.67 19.65 10.34
N ARG A 86 -12.50 18.69 9.43
CA ARG A 86 -13.63 18.03 8.76
C ARG A 86 -14.54 17.27 9.72
N SER A 87 -13.99 16.44 10.61
CA SER A 87 -14.80 15.65 11.55
C SER A 87 -15.57 16.51 12.55
N SER A 88 -15.11 17.74 12.78
CA SER A 88 -15.80 18.76 13.58
C SER A 88 -16.66 19.75 12.76
N GLY A 89 -16.82 19.52 11.44
CA GLY A 89 -17.67 20.32 10.55
C GLY A 89 -17.11 21.70 10.19
N ARG A 90 -15.82 21.95 10.44
CA ARG A 90 -15.13 23.23 10.22
C ARG A 90 -14.42 23.34 8.87
N ALA A 91 -14.28 22.25 8.11
CA ALA A 91 -13.65 22.21 6.80
C ALA A 91 -14.47 21.40 5.78
N SER A 92 -14.33 21.73 4.49
CA SER A 92 -15.05 21.05 3.41
C SER A 92 -14.37 19.73 3.02
N SER A 93 -15.07 18.88 2.27
CA SER A 93 -14.49 17.61 1.78
C SER A 93 -13.44 17.79 0.69
N VAL A 94 -13.52 18.88 -0.06
CA VAL A 94 -12.68 19.16 -1.23
C VAL A 94 -11.27 19.55 -0.79
N ASP A 95 -11.16 20.39 0.24
CA ASP A 95 -9.86 20.82 0.78
C ASP A 95 -9.06 19.64 1.35
N LEU A 96 -9.75 18.63 1.90
CA LEU A 96 -9.10 17.43 2.42
C LEU A 96 -8.60 16.51 1.29
N GLU A 97 -9.35 16.39 0.19
CA GLU A 97 -8.94 15.57 -0.96
C GLU A 97 -7.69 16.15 -1.63
N GLU A 98 -7.60 17.47 -1.72
CA GLU A 98 -6.43 18.16 -2.27
C GLU A 98 -5.18 17.93 -1.42
N ILE A 99 -5.23 18.23 -0.12
CA ILE A 99 -4.09 18.12 0.81
C ILE A 99 -3.62 16.67 0.99
N THR A 100 -4.53 15.69 0.86
CA THR A 100 -4.19 14.26 0.98
C THR A 100 -3.57 13.65 -0.28
N SER A 101 -3.57 14.37 -1.41
CA SER A 101 -3.02 13.87 -2.67
C SER A 101 -1.49 13.78 -2.67
N ALA A 102 -0.95 12.83 -3.44
CA ALA A 102 0.49 12.76 -3.69
C ALA A 102 1.01 14.00 -4.45
N THR A 103 0.17 14.58 -5.32
CA THR A 103 0.47 15.80 -6.06
C THR A 103 0.73 16.99 -5.13
N TYR A 104 -0.10 17.19 -4.10
CA TYR A 104 0.11 18.25 -3.13
C TYR A 104 1.46 18.10 -2.42
N LEU A 105 1.80 16.90 -1.95
CA LEU A 105 3.11 16.65 -1.34
C LEU A 105 4.25 16.92 -2.34
N ARG A 106 4.12 16.47 -3.59
CA ARG A 106 5.11 16.72 -4.63
C ARG A 106 5.35 18.22 -4.84
N GLU A 107 4.30 19.03 -4.84
CA GLU A 107 4.38 20.48 -5.01
C GLU A 107 5.11 21.15 -3.83
N GLN A 108 4.78 20.75 -2.59
CA GLN A 108 5.48 21.23 -1.39
C GLN A 108 6.97 20.88 -1.43
N LEU A 109 7.30 19.66 -1.88
CA LEU A 109 8.66 19.20 -2.01
C LEU A 109 9.42 19.92 -3.14
N ALA A 110 8.78 20.18 -4.28
CA ALA A 110 9.40 20.87 -5.40
C ALA A 110 9.81 22.32 -5.09
N ALA A 111 9.24 22.94 -4.05
CA ALA A 111 9.66 24.26 -3.58
C ALA A 111 11.03 24.24 -2.89
N ILE A 112 11.43 23.11 -2.33
CA ILE A 112 12.68 22.96 -1.59
C ILE A 112 13.70 22.07 -2.30
N MET A 113 13.25 21.06 -3.05
CA MET A 113 14.07 20.06 -3.72
C MET A 113 14.53 20.51 -5.10
N ASN A 114 15.70 20.05 -5.52
CA ASN A 114 16.19 20.23 -6.89
C ASN A 114 15.51 19.23 -7.85
N ALA A 115 15.75 19.38 -9.16
CA ALA A 115 15.09 18.56 -10.17
C ALA A 115 15.38 17.05 -10.07
N GLU A 116 16.59 16.67 -9.65
CA GLU A 116 16.99 15.27 -9.47
C GLU A 116 16.33 14.62 -8.24
N GLU A 117 16.28 15.37 -7.14
CA GLU A 117 15.58 14.99 -5.92
C GLU A 117 14.07 14.81 -6.21
N VAL A 118 13.44 15.72 -6.96
CA VAL A 118 12.02 15.61 -7.36
C VAL A 118 11.79 14.42 -8.28
N ALA A 119 12.68 14.18 -9.25
CA ALA A 119 12.58 13.01 -10.13
C ALA A 119 12.70 11.69 -9.34
N SER A 120 13.54 11.68 -8.30
CA SER A 120 13.68 10.54 -7.39
C SER A 120 12.40 10.30 -6.58
N PHE A 121 11.74 11.36 -6.12
CA PHE A 121 10.42 11.28 -5.48
C PHE A 121 9.36 10.74 -6.44
N ASP A 122 9.32 11.24 -7.68
CA ASP A 122 8.36 10.81 -8.70
C ASP A 122 8.53 9.32 -9.02
N HIS A 123 9.77 8.87 -9.18
CA HIS A 123 10.09 7.45 -9.36
C HIS A 123 9.68 6.61 -8.13
N TYR A 124 9.95 7.12 -6.92
CA TYR A 124 9.54 6.48 -5.68
C TYR A 124 8.03 6.30 -5.60
N GLU A 125 7.23 7.33 -5.91
CA GLU A 125 5.78 7.24 -5.89
C GLU A 125 5.24 6.29 -6.96
N ALA A 126 5.77 6.35 -8.18
CA ALA A 126 5.35 5.49 -9.30
C ALA A 126 5.51 3.99 -8.99
N THR A 127 6.56 3.63 -8.25
CA THR A 127 6.89 2.23 -7.91
C THR A 127 6.38 1.80 -6.53
N PHE A 128 5.70 2.68 -5.79
CA PHE A 128 5.29 2.42 -4.41
C PHE A 128 4.40 1.18 -4.29
N GLN A 129 3.35 1.09 -5.10
CA GLN A 129 2.38 0.00 -5.01
C GLN A 129 3.04 -1.35 -5.31
N GLN A 130 3.88 -1.39 -6.35
CA GLN A 130 4.66 -2.57 -6.72
C GLN A 130 5.60 -3.01 -5.59
N ARG A 131 6.33 -2.07 -4.97
CA ARG A 131 7.21 -2.36 -3.83
C ARG A 131 6.45 -2.89 -2.62
N GLN A 132 5.30 -2.29 -2.27
CA GLN A 132 4.49 -2.76 -1.15
C GLN A 132 3.97 -4.18 -1.36
N LEU A 133 3.45 -4.46 -2.57
CA LEU A 133 2.96 -5.79 -2.92
C LEU A 133 4.08 -6.81 -2.87
N ARG A 134 5.23 -6.51 -3.48
CA ARG A 134 6.41 -7.39 -3.45
C ARG A 134 6.87 -7.66 -2.03
N ASN A 135 7.02 -6.63 -1.19
CA ASN A 135 7.40 -6.79 0.21
C ASN A 135 6.41 -7.67 0.98
N ASN A 136 5.11 -7.50 0.72
CA ASN A 136 4.09 -8.34 1.34
C ASN A 136 4.22 -9.81 0.92
N PHE A 137 4.37 -10.08 -0.38
CA PHE A 137 4.60 -11.44 -0.87
C PHE A 137 5.88 -12.04 -0.30
N THR A 138 6.99 -11.30 -0.26
CA THR A 138 8.25 -11.76 0.33
C THR A 138 8.08 -12.20 1.78
N LEU A 139 7.38 -11.40 2.60
CA LEU A 139 7.13 -11.71 4.02
C LEU A 139 6.25 -12.95 4.19
N GLN A 140 5.17 -13.08 3.41
CA GLN A 140 4.27 -14.22 3.50
C GLN A 140 4.93 -15.50 2.98
N LEU A 141 5.63 -15.42 1.86
CA LEU A 141 6.36 -16.53 1.25
C LEU A 141 7.41 -17.08 2.22
N SER A 142 8.18 -16.20 2.87
CA SER A 142 9.17 -16.60 3.88
C SER A 142 8.55 -17.29 5.10
N ARG A 143 7.32 -16.93 5.47
CA ARG A 143 6.61 -17.53 6.61
C ARG A 143 6.03 -18.90 6.28
N VAL A 144 5.57 -19.10 5.05
CA VAL A 144 4.71 -20.24 4.66
C VAL A 144 5.49 -21.28 3.88
N ALA A 145 6.45 -20.84 3.07
CA ALA A 145 7.22 -21.64 2.12
C ALA A 145 8.73 -21.57 2.46
N GLY A 146 9.07 -21.79 3.74
CA GLY A 146 10.44 -21.67 4.25
C GLY A 146 11.43 -22.69 3.66
N GLY A 147 10.93 -23.76 3.04
CA GLY A 147 11.76 -24.74 2.33
C GLY A 147 12.23 -24.32 0.93
N LEU A 148 11.79 -23.14 0.43
CA LEU A 148 12.24 -22.64 -0.86
C LEU A 148 13.68 -22.17 -0.79
N THR A 149 14.46 -22.57 -1.79
CA THR A 149 15.78 -21.96 -2.03
C THR A 149 15.64 -20.48 -2.34
N GLU A 150 16.70 -19.70 -2.11
CA GLU A 150 16.66 -18.26 -2.40
C GLU A 150 16.34 -17.97 -3.88
N ALA A 151 16.95 -18.74 -4.79
CA ALA A 151 16.70 -18.60 -6.22
C ALA A 151 15.24 -18.88 -6.58
N ASN A 152 14.65 -19.97 -6.06
CA ASN A 152 13.27 -20.32 -6.36
C ASN A 152 12.27 -19.38 -5.67
N ARG A 153 12.62 -18.84 -4.51
CA ARG A 153 11.84 -17.79 -3.86
C ARG A 153 11.73 -16.57 -4.75
N GLU A 154 12.85 -16.14 -5.35
CA GLU A 154 12.84 -14.99 -6.26
C GLU A 154 12.01 -15.28 -7.52
N ILE A 155 12.14 -16.46 -8.13
CA ILE A 155 11.31 -16.87 -9.28
C ILE A 155 9.82 -16.77 -8.94
N VAL A 156 9.41 -17.32 -7.79
CA VAL A 156 8.00 -17.25 -7.35
C VAL A 156 7.54 -15.81 -7.19
N LEU A 157 8.37 -14.94 -6.60
CA LEU A 157 8.04 -13.53 -6.43
C LEU A 157 7.93 -12.78 -7.76
N GLU A 158 8.87 -12.98 -8.68
CA GLU A 158 8.86 -12.35 -10.01
C GLU A 158 7.62 -12.74 -10.81
N VAL A 159 7.31 -14.04 -10.87
CA VAL A 159 6.13 -14.54 -11.59
C VAL A 159 4.83 -14.01 -10.97
N LEU A 160 4.72 -13.99 -9.64
CA LEU A 160 3.55 -13.41 -8.97
C LEU A 160 3.43 -11.91 -9.22
N MET A 161 4.54 -11.17 -9.19
CA MET A 161 4.53 -9.73 -9.48
C MET A 161 4.18 -9.45 -10.95
N HIS A 162 4.55 -10.33 -11.88
CA HIS A 162 4.19 -10.22 -13.28
C HIS A 162 2.69 -10.41 -13.52
N HIS A 163 2.10 -11.47 -12.95
CA HIS A 163 0.69 -11.78 -13.19
C HIS A 163 -0.28 -11.01 -12.28
N MET A 164 0.11 -10.75 -11.04
CA MET A 164 -0.77 -10.16 -10.01
C MET A 164 -0.34 -8.75 -9.58
N GLY A 165 0.61 -8.15 -10.29
CA GLY A 165 1.20 -6.84 -9.97
C GLY A 165 0.24 -5.65 -10.08
N ALA A 166 0.70 -4.51 -9.55
CA ALA A 166 -0.03 -3.24 -9.54
C ALA A 166 -0.17 -2.58 -10.94
N ASP A 167 0.60 -3.02 -11.93
CA ASP A 167 0.56 -2.49 -13.30
C ASP A 167 -0.64 -3.01 -14.12
N GLN A 168 -1.47 -3.90 -13.56
CA GLN A 168 -2.72 -4.28 -14.20
C GLN A 168 -3.73 -3.12 -14.07
N GLU A 169 -4.17 -2.58 -15.21
CA GLU A 169 -5.17 -1.51 -15.29
C GLU A 169 -6.36 -1.81 -14.37
N GLN A 170 -6.49 -1.03 -13.28
CA GLN A 170 -7.61 -1.12 -12.36
C GLN A 170 -8.88 -0.64 -13.06
N VAL A 171 -9.90 -1.50 -13.14
CA VAL A 171 -11.23 -1.11 -13.61
C VAL A 171 -11.93 -0.31 -12.52
N GLN A 172 -12.45 0.87 -12.88
CA GLN A 172 -13.20 1.75 -11.98
C GLN A 172 -14.45 1.03 -11.43
N THR A 173 -14.74 1.19 -10.14
CA THR A 173 -15.61 0.26 -9.40
C THR A 173 -17.10 0.64 -9.33
N SER A 174 -17.93 -0.31 -9.78
CA SER A 174 -19.28 -0.65 -9.32
C SER A 174 -19.28 -2.09 -8.76
N ASN A 175 -20.34 -2.55 -8.06
CA ASN A 175 -20.40 -3.94 -7.53
C ASN A 175 -20.27 -5.02 -8.61
N ARG A 176 -20.64 -4.71 -9.85
CA ARG A 176 -20.44 -5.59 -11.02
C ARG A 176 -18.94 -5.76 -11.33
N ASP A 177 -18.17 -4.69 -11.18
CA ASP A 177 -16.74 -4.67 -11.45
C ASP A 177 -15.93 -5.38 -10.35
N ALA A 178 -16.49 -5.56 -9.14
CA ALA A 178 -15.83 -6.29 -8.05
C ALA A 178 -15.82 -7.82 -8.26
N VAL A 179 -16.89 -8.38 -8.83
CA VAL A 179 -16.91 -9.80 -9.22
C VAL A 179 -15.97 -10.04 -10.40
N ASP A 180 -15.98 -9.16 -11.41
CA ASP A 180 -15.08 -9.23 -12.56
C ASP A 180 -13.59 -9.11 -12.14
N GLU A 181 -13.30 -8.26 -11.16
CA GLU A 181 -11.96 -8.14 -10.55
C GLU A 181 -11.52 -9.44 -9.87
N SER A 182 -12.39 -10.06 -9.07
CA SER A 182 -12.06 -11.32 -8.37
C SER A 182 -11.76 -12.46 -9.34
N GLN A 183 -12.50 -12.55 -10.45
CA GLN A 183 -12.26 -13.52 -11.51
C GLN A 183 -10.95 -13.25 -12.24
N ARG A 184 -10.64 -11.98 -12.53
CA ARG A 184 -9.35 -11.60 -13.13
C ARG A 184 -8.17 -12.03 -12.26
N GLN A 185 -8.25 -11.79 -10.96
CA GLN A 185 -7.21 -12.16 -10.00
C GLN A 185 -7.03 -13.68 -9.88
N LEU A 186 -8.13 -14.46 -9.92
CA LEU A 186 -8.06 -15.92 -9.95
C LEU A 186 -7.38 -16.43 -11.22
N GLN A 187 -7.73 -15.88 -12.37
CA GLN A 187 -7.09 -16.26 -13.64
C GLN A 187 -5.60 -15.90 -13.65
N ALA A 188 -5.24 -14.72 -13.17
CA ALA A 188 -3.85 -14.30 -13.01
C ALA A 188 -3.06 -15.25 -12.10
N LEU A 189 -3.65 -15.67 -10.96
CA LEU A 189 -3.02 -16.65 -10.08
C LEU A 189 -2.86 -18.01 -10.77
N MET A 190 -3.84 -18.48 -11.55
CA MET A 190 -3.70 -19.74 -12.28
C MET A 190 -2.59 -19.68 -13.33
N ASN A 191 -2.47 -18.56 -14.04
CA ASN A 191 -1.37 -18.34 -14.99
C ASN A 191 -0.01 -18.35 -14.28
N ALA A 192 0.10 -17.64 -13.14
CA ALA A 192 1.31 -17.65 -12.32
C ALA A 192 1.70 -19.06 -11.85
N ARG A 193 0.72 -19.85 -11.39
CA ARG A 193 0.95 -21.24 -10.95
C ARG A 193 1.47 -22.12 -12.08
N MET A 194 0.89 -22.02 -13.28
CA MET A 194 1.36 -22.77 -14.44
C MET A 194 2.80 -22.42 -14.82
N GLU A 195 3.14 -21.13 -14.77
CA GLU A 195 4.50 -20.66 -15.06
C GLU A 195 5.51 -21.10 -14.00
N ILE A 196 5.16 -21.01 -12.71
CA ILE A 196 6.00 -21.51 -11.60
C ILE A 196 6.24 -23.02 -11.72
N ALA A 197 5.20 -23.79 -12.06
CA ALA A 197 5.32 -25.24 -12.23
C ALA A 197 6.24 -25.64 -13.39
N GLY A 198 6.43 -24.76 -14.38
CA GLY A 198 7.38 -24.97 -15.47
C GLY A 198 8.84 -24.66 -15.11
N GLN A 199 9.09 -24.01 -13.96
CA GLN A 199 10.41 -23.51 -13.56
C GLN A 199 10.99 -24.20 -12.31
N LEU A 200 10.14 -24.78 -11.47
CA LEU A 200 10.55 -25.42 -10.21
C LEU A 200 10.53 -26.95 -10.33
N ASP A 201 11.43 -27.62 -9.62
CA ASP A 201 11.35 -29.07 -9.41
C ASP A 201 10.19 -29.43 -8.47
N ASP A 202 9.82 -30.71 -8.41
CA ASP A 202 8.66 -31.19 -7.65
C ASP A 202 8.71 -30.82 -6.15
N ALA A 203 9.90 -30.87 -5.52
CA ALA A 203 10.04 -30.59 -4.10
C ALA A 203 9.86 -29.09 -3.83
N GLN A 204 10.44 -28.25 -4.68
CA GLN A 204 10.34 -26.80 -4.59
C GLN A 204 8.95 -26.31 -5.00
N LEU A 205 8.31 -26.95 -5.97
CA LEU A 205 6.94 -26.68 -6.36
C LEU A 205 5.97 -27.01 -5.23
N GLN A 206 6.12 -28.15 -4.55
CA GLN A 206 5.31 -28.48 -3.37
C GLN A 206 5.42 -27.43 -2.27
N GLU A 207 6.62 -26.86 -2.08
CA GLU A 207 6.82 -25.80 -1.11
C GLU A 207 6.17 -24.48 -1.56
N ALA A 208 6.32 -24.11 -2.84
CA ALA A 208 5.65 -22.93 -3.41
C ALA A 208 4.12 -23.04 -3.35
N GLU A 209 3.57 -24.23 -3.57
CA GLU A 209 2.12 -24.49 -3.53
C GLU A 209 1.50 -24.27 -2.15
N LYS A 210 2.27 -24.36 -1.06
CA LYS A 210 1.78 -23.96 0.28
C LYS A 210 1.38 -22.49 0.30
N PHE A 211 2.18 -21.64 -0.33
CA PHE A 211 1.90 -20.21 -0.41
C PHE A 211 0.84 -19.90 -1.46
N LEU A 212 0.96 -20.47 -2.67
CA LEU A 212 -0.01 -20.25 -3.76
C LEU A 212 -1.42 -20.72 -3.36
N GLY A 213 -1.52 -21.82 -2.60
CA GLY A 213 -2.78 -22.31 -2.03
C GLY A 213 -3.40 -21.35 -1.02
N GLN A 214 -2.60 -20.63 -0.22
CA GLN A 214 -3.13 -19.60 0.69
C GLN A 214 -3.70 -18.40 -0.08
N ILE A 215 -3.01 -17.94 -1.13
CA ILE A 215 -3.54 -16.87 -2.00
C ILE A 215 -4.85 -17.32 -2.63
N LEU A 216 -4.91 -18.54 -3.18
CA LEU A 216 -6.11 -19.09 -3.80
C LEU A 216 -7.28 -19.17 -2.81
N SER A 217 -7.03 -19.67 -1.60
CA SER A 217 -8.06 -19.75 -0.56
C SER A 217 -8.60 -18.35 -0.18
N GLY A 218 -7.72 -17.35 -0.12
CA GLY A 218 -8.11 -15.96 0.13
C GLY A 218 -9.00 -15.40 -0.97
N LEU A 219 -8.63 -15.62 -2.24
CA LEU A 219 -9.39 -15.15 -3.40
C LEU A 219 -10.77 -15.81 -3.50
N LEU A 220 -10.87 -17.13 -3.28
CA LEU A 220 -12.15 -17.84 -3.28
C LEU A 220 -13.07 -17.36 -2.15
N THR A 221 -12.51 -17.06 -0.98
CA THR A 221 -13.28 -16.49 0.13
C THR A 221 -13.83 -15.12 -0.24
N ALA A 222 -13.00 -14.24 -0.80
CA ALA A 222 -13.44 -12.91 -1.26
C ALA A 222 -14.50 -12.99 -2.36
N GLN A 223 -14.36 -13.92 -3.31
CA GLN A 223 -15.36 -14.14 -4.36
C GLN A 223 -16.71 -14.55 -3.78
N SER A 224 -16.74 -15.54 -2.87
CA SER A 224 -18.00 -16.01 -2.28
C SER A 224 -18.72 -14.92 -1.48
N MET A 225 -17.99 -14.06 -0.79
CA MET A 225 -18.57 -12.88 -0.11
C MET A 225 -19.20 -11.90 -1.10
N ASN A 226 -18.51 -11.59 -2.20
CA ASN A 226 -19.01 -10.67 -3.22
C ASN A 226 -20.26 -11.21 -3.96
N GLU A 227 -20.37 -12.53 -4.11
CA GLU A 227 -21.54 -13.19 -4.72
C GLU A 227 -22.76 -13.19 -3.78
N THR A 228 -22.55 -13.23 -2.45
CA THR A 228 -23.65 -13.19 -1.46
C THR A 228 -24.24 -11.80 -1.19
N GLU A 229 -23.52 -10.73 -1.57
CA GLU A 229 -23.96 -9.34 -1.40
C GLU A 229 -24.71 -8.77 -2.63
N GLN A 230 -24.98 -9.61 -3.65
CA GLN A 230 -25.82 -9.30 -4.82
C GLN A 230 -27.30 -9.64 -4.59
#